data_AF-A0A820I644-F1
#
_entry.id   AF-A0A820I644-F1
#
_cell.length_a   1.000
_cell.length_b   1.000
_cell.length_c   1.000
_cell.angle_alpha   90.00
_cell.angle_beta   90.00
_cell.angle_gamma   90.00
#
_symmetry.space_group_name_H-M   'P 1'
#
loop_
_entity.id
_entity.type
_entity.pdbx_description
1 polymer ?
#
loop_
_entity_poly.entity_id
_entity_poly.type
_entity_poly.pdbx_seq_one_letter_code
_entity_poly.pdbx_strand_id
1 'polypeptide(L)'
;LYTMLIFTIIILLFTIFNHAQCAITASAVLYGDNSPKSYGTLTFTQNDENSAVHITGTLSGLNATSSHGFHVHVNPVSNGSPNCTAAGPHFNPYNTLHGPRTANIMNRHVGDLGNLTTDANGMVKVDINDSIIQLGY
;
A
#
# COMPACT_ATOMS: atom_id res chain seq x y z
N LEU A 1 54.68 9.75 4.63
CA LEU A 1 53.98 9.59 3.32
C LEU A 1 52.94 8.47 3.29
N TYR A 2 53.05 7.41 4.09
CA TYR A 2 52.12 6.26 4.03
C TYR A 2 50.73 6.48 4.67
N THR A 3 50.60 7.41 5.63
CA THR A 3 49.35 7.66 6.37
C THR A 3 48.25 8.31 5.52
N MET A 4 48.59 9.10 4.51
CA MET A 4 47.60 9.74 3.63
C MET A 4 46.94 8.76 2.64
N LEU A 5 47.70 7.75 2.18
CA LEU A 5 47.25 6.75 1.21
C LEU A 5 46.25 5.76 1.81
N ILE A 6 46.45 5.37 3.09
CA ILE A 6 45.54 4.47 3.81
C ILE A 6 44.18 5.13 4.07
N PHE A 7 44.18 6.41 4.47
CA PHE A 7 42.95 7.17 4.74
C PHE A 7 42.10 7.38 3.47
N THR A 8 42.74 7.63 2.32
CA THR A 8 42.03 7.78 1.03
C THR A 8 41.43 6.47 0.54
N ILE A 9 42.11 5.33 0.70
CA ILE A 9 41.58 4.01 0.34
C ILE A 9 40.37 3.62 1.20
N ILE A 10 40.39 3.92 2.50
CA ILE A 10 39.27 3.65 3.42
C ILE A 10 38.03 4.49 3.06
N ILE A 11 38.20 5.77 2.73
CA ILE A 11 37.09 6.64 2.31
C ILE A 11 36.51 6.16 0.97
N LEU A 12 37.35 5.76 0.01
CA LEU A 12 36.92 5.28 -1.31
C LEU A 12 36.11 3.97 -1.22
N LEU A 13 36.48 3.06 -0.30
CA LEU A 13 35.76 1.82 -0.02
C LEU A 13 34.40 2.04 0.65
N PHE A 14 34.23 3.12 1.44
CA PHE A 14 32.96 3.46 2.08
C PHE A 14 31.94 4.12 1.13
N THR A 15 32.39 4.76 0.03
CA THR A 15 31.52 5.53 -0.87
C THR A 15 30.88 4.76 -2.02
N ILE A 16 31.07 3.43 -2.13
CA ILE A 16 30.49 2.63 -3.21
C ILE A 16 29.54 1.56 -2.66
N PHE A 17 28.47 2.01 -2.01
CA PHE A 17 27.22 1.25 -1.96
C PHE A 17 26.05 2.21 -2.10
N ASN A 18 25.96 2.89 -3.25
CA ASN A 18 24.66 3.31 -3.75
C ASN A 18 23.92 2.02 -4.15
N HIS A 19 23.28 1.35 -3.18
CA HIS A 19 22.28 0.35 -3.50
C HIS A 19 21.13 1.09 -4.19
N ALA A 20 21.15 1.11 -5.52
CA ALA A 20 19.93 1.34 -6.28
C ALA A 20 19.04 0.12 -6.03
N GLN A 21 18.36 0.12 -4.89
CA GLN A 21 17.38 -0.90 -4.54
C GLN A 21 16.23 -0.72 -5.54
N CYS A 22 15.95 -1.77 -6.31
CA CYS A 22 14.92 -1.74 -7.32
C CYS A 22 13.57 -1.66 -6.61
N ALA A 23 12.78 -0.63 -6.88
CA ALA A 23 11.46 -0.48 -6.29
C ALA A 23 10.62 -1.74 -6.55
N ILE A 24 9.96 -2.25 -5.50
CA ILE A 24 8.98 -3.33 -5.64
C ILE A 24 7.67 -2.71 -6.09
N THR A 25 7.04 -3.32 -7.09
CA THR A 25 5.70 -2.94 -7.56
C THR A 25 4.75 -4.13 -7.46
N ALA A 26 3.54 -3.87 -6.97
CA ALA A 26 2.43 -4.82 -6.98
C ALA A 26 1.18 -4.17 -7.57
N SER A 27 0.26 -4.97 -8.11
CA SER A 27 -1.00 -4.47 -8.66
C SER A 27 -2.18 -5.29 -8.15
N ALA A 28 -3.29 -4.60 -7.87
CA ALA A 28 -4.57 -5.21 -7.51
C ALA A 28 -5.65 -4.75 -8.49
N VAL A 29 -6.41 -5.70 -9.01
CA VAL A 29 -7.61 -5.42 -9.81
C VAL A 29 -8.83 -5.73 -8.96
N LEU A 30 -9.72 -4.76 -8.81
CA LEU A 30 -10.88 -4.83 -7.94
C LEU A 30 -12.15 -4.96 -8.75
N TYR A 31 -13.06 -5.82 -8.29
CA TYR A 31 -14.40 -5.99 -8.82
C TYR A 31 -15.38 -6.04 -7.66
N GLY A 32 -16.42 -5.20 -7.72
CA GLY A 32 -17.53 -5.22 -6.78
C GLY A 32 -18.54 -6.32 -7.09
N ASP A 33 -19.27 -6.72 -6.06
CA ASP A 33 -20.43 -7.61 -6.11
C ASP A 33 -21.76 -6.84 -6.22
N ASN A 34 -21.71 -5.51 -6.27
CA ASN A 34 -22.87 -4.64 -6.47
C ASN A 34 -23.40 -4.62 -7.92
N SER A 35 -24.58 -4.02 -8.11
CA SER A 35 -25.18 -3.78 -9.44
C SER A 35 -25.58 -2.30 -9.59
N PRO A 36 -24.98 -1.53 -10.52
CA PRO A 36 -23.88 -1.90 -11.42
C PRO A 36 -22.58 -2.21 -10.66
N LYS A 37 -21.73 -3.09 -11.21
CA LYS A 37 -20.49 -3.51 -10.55
C LYS A 37 -19.49 -2.35 -10.44
N SER A 38 -18.97 -2.11 -9.24
CA SER A 38 -17.78 -1.29 -9.06
C SER A 38 -16.56 -2.02 -9.60
N TYR A 39 -15.55 -1.26 -10.05
CA TYR A 39 -14.33 -1.84 -10.59
C TYR A 39 -13.18 -0.85 -10.48
N GLY A 40 -11.95 -1.36 -10.54
CA GLY A 40 -10.78 -0.50 -10.58
C GLY A 40 -9.46 -1.25 -10.58
N THR A 41 -8.38 -0.49 -10.65
CA THR A 41 -7.01 -1.03 -10.57
C THR A 41 -6.18 -0.12 -9.70
N LEU A 42 -5.41 -0.73 -8.81
CA LEU A 42 -4.47 -0.07 -7.92
C LEU A 42 -3.06 -0.61 -8.18
N THR A 43 -2.09 0.29 -8.13
CA THR A 43 -0.65 -0.01 -8.18
C THR A 43 -0.03 0.43 -6.87
N PHE A 44 0.77 -0.44 -6.28
CA PHE A 44 1.52 -0.23 -5.06
C PHE A 44 2.99 -0.20 -5.43
N THR A 45 3.72 0.81 -4.98
CA THR A 45 5.17 0.94 -5.24
C THR A 45 5.90 1.23 -3.94
N GLN A 46 7.00 0.54 -3.69
CA GLN A 46 7.86 0.75 -2.53
C GLN A 46 9.33 0.77 -2.96
N ASN A 47 10.01 1.91 -2.79
CA ASN A 47 11.38 2.08 -3.29
C ASN A 47 12.40 1.22 -2.53
N ASP A 48 12.28 1.15 -1.22
CA ASP A 48 13.13 0.37 -0.31
C ASP A 48 12.35 0.00 0.97
N GLU A 49 12.97 -0.78 1.86
CA GLU A 49 12.34 -1.30 3.09
C GLU A 49 11.84 -0.23 4.07
N ASN A 50 12.47 0.96 4.01
CA ASN A 50 12.19 2.09 4.91
C ASN A 50 11.26 3.13 4.27
N SER A 51 11.02 3.02 2.96
CA SER A 51 10.13 3.89 2.21
C SER A 51 8.67 3.50 2.44
N ALA A 52 7.80 4.52 2.45
CA ALA A 52 6.36 4.31 2.41
C ALA A 52 5.93 3.62 1.11
N VAL A 53 4.85 2.86 1.17
CA VAL A 53 4.19 2.32 -0.01
C VAL A 53 3.30 3.40 -0.61
N HIS A 54 3.55 3.73 -1.88
CA HIS A 54 2.71 4.62 -2.67
C HIS A 54 1.66 3.83 -3.42
N ILE A 55 0.39 4.14 -3.18
CA ILE A 55 -0.78 3.50 -3.76
C ILE A 55 -1.43 4.47 -4.73
N THR A 56 -1.53 4.09 -5.99
CA THR A 56 -2.16 4.90 -7.04
C THR A 56 -3.15 4.10 -7.86
N GLY A 57 -4.15 4.76 -8.43
CA GLY A 57 -5.06 4.12 -9.38
C GLY A 57 -6.44 4.76 -9.43
N THR A 58 -7.40 4.04 -9.99
CA THR A 58 -8.78 4.53 -10.11
C THR A 58 -9.79 3.45 -9.75
N LEU A 59 -10.84 3.85 -9.04
CA LEU A 59 -12.04 3.05 -8.77
C LEU A 59 -13.26 3.76 -9.33
N SER A 60 -14.21 3.01 -9.87
CA SER A 60 -15.44 3.52 -10.50
C SER A 60 -16.64 2.67 -10.12
N GLY A 61 -17.85 3.21 -10.34
CA GLY A 61 -19.10 2.50 -10.05
C GLY A 61 -19.43 2.39 -8.56
N LEU A 62 -18.86 3.29 -7.75
CA LEU A 62 -19.16 3.43 -6.34
C LEU A 62 -20.32 4.42 -6.14
N ASN A 63 -20.93 4.44 -4.94
CA ASN A 63 -21.90 5.48 -4.60
C ASN A 63 -21.24 6.86 -4.71
N ALA A 64 -21.91 7.81 -5.37
CA ALA A 64 -21.40 9.15 -5.61
C ALA A 64 -21.36 9.99 -4.31
N THR A 65 -20.39 10.90 -4.21
CA THR A 65 -20.25 11.83 -3.08
C THR A 65 -20.25 11.16 -1.70
N SER A 66 -19.67 9.97 -1.59
CA SER A 66 -19.68 9.18 -0.36
C SER A 66 -18.29 8.71 0.04
N SER A 67 -18.14 8.40 1.32
CA SER A 67 -16.92 7.84 1.90
C SER A 67 -17.00 6.32 1.92
N HIS A 68 -15.93 5.66 1.50
CA HIS A 68 -15.80 4.19 1.47
C HIS A 68 -14.56 3.77 2.24
N GLY A 69 -14.69 2.82 3.17
CA GLY A 69 -13.55 2.24 3.88
C GLY A 69 -12.64 1.48 2.92
N PHE A 70 -11.33 1.65 3.09
CA PHE A 70 -10.32 1.05 2.22
C PHE A 70 -9.29 0.30 3.05
N HIS A 71 -9.18 -1.00 2.81
CA HIS A 71 -8.37 -1.88 3.64
C HIS A 71 -7.70 -3.01 2.85
N VAL A 72 -6.59 -3.52 3.36
CA VAL A 72 -5.98 -4.79 2.94
C VAL A 72 -6.54 -5.90 3.83
N HIS A 73 -7.03 -6.97 3.20
CA HIS A 73 -7.57 -8.15 3.88
C HIS A 73 -6.56 -9.31 3.87
N VAL A 74 -6.76 -10.28 4.76
CA VAL A 74 -5.79 -11.39 4.97
C VAL A 74 -5.68 -12.36 3.80
N ASN A 75 -6.76 -12.56 3.02
CA ASN A 75 -6.81 -13.54 1.95
C ASN A 75 -7.04 -12.88 0.59
N PRO A 76 -6.40 -13.39 -0.48
CA PRO A 76 -6.74 -12.99 -1.83
C PRO A 76 -8.12 -13.51 -2.23
N VAL A 77 -8.82 -12.76 -3.07
CA VAL A 77 -10.12 -13.15 -3.64
C VAL A 77 -10.01 -13.15 -5.17
N SER A 78 -10.50 -14.21 -5.80
CA SER A 78 -10.52 -14.34 -7.25
C SER A 78 -11.69 -13.61 -7.90
N ASN A 79 -11.51 -13.12 -9.12
CA ASN A 79 -12.63 -12.68 -9.94
C ASN A 79 -13.64 -13.83 -10.13
N GLY A 80 -14.93 -13.57 -9.90
CA GLY A 80 -15.98 -14.59 -9.96
C GLY A 80 -16.36 -15.21 -8.61
N SER A 81 -15.66 -14.86 -7.52
CA SER A 81 -16.17 -15.16 -6.17
C SER A 81 -17.56 -14.52 -5.99
N PRO A 82 -18.52 -15.21 -5.36
CA PRO A 82 -19.90 -14.74 -5.25
C PRO A 82 -20.03 -13.47 -4.41
N ASN A 83 -19.07 -13.22 -3.52
CA ASN A 83 -18.91 -12.01 -2.73
C ASN A 83 -17.47 -11.93 -2.20
N CYS A 84 -17.15 -10.84 -1.49
CA CYS A 84 -15.84 -10.57 -0.92
C CYS A 84 -15.60 -11.20 0.47
N THR A 85 -16.53 -11.99 1.01
CA THR A 85 -16.40 -12.58 2.38
C THR A 85 -15.16 -13.45 2.53
N ALA A 86 -14.73 -14.13 1.45
CA ALA A 86 -13.54 -14.97 1.44
C ALA A 86 -12.24 -14.20 1.74
N ALA A 87 -12.23 -12.87 1.59
CA ALA A 87 -11.09 -12.02 1.94
C ALA A 87 -10.72 -12.11 3.43
N GLY A 88 -11.69 -12.45 4.30
CA GLY A 88 -11.49 -12.53 5.74
C GLY A 88 -11.43 -11.16 6.42
N PRO A 89 -10.90 -11.04 7.65
CA PRO A 89 -10.74 -9.76 8.34
C PRO A 89 -9.65 -8.88 7.70
N HIS A 90 -9.50 -7.66 8.23
CA HIS A 90 -8.38 -6.78 7.89
C HIS A 90 -7.05 -7.46 8.25
N PHE A 91 -6.01 -7.22 7.46
CA PHE A 91 -4.68 -7.72 7.74
C PHE A 91 -4.15 -7.09 9.05
N ASN A 92 -4.03 -7.91 10.09
CA ASN A 92 -3.69 -7.49 11.45
C ASN A 92 -2.69 -8.46 12.13
N PRO A 93 -1.42 -8.49 11.69
CA PRO A 93 -0.41 -9.38 12.27
C PRO A 93 -0.06 -9.05 13.73
N TYR A 94 -0.35 -7.83 14.20
CA TYR A 94 -0.02 -7.37 15.56
C TYR A 94 -1.18 -7.44 16.54
N ASN A 95 -2.34 -7.96 16.12
CA ASN A 95 -3.55 -8.07 16.93
C ASN A 95 -3.95 -6.75 17.63
N THR A 96 -3.85 -5.64 16.89
CA THR A 96 -4.24 -4.31 17.35
C THR A 96 -5.74 -4.07 17.13
N LEU A 97 -6.26 -2.97 17.67
CA LEU A 97 -7.61 -2.50 17.35
C LEU A 97 -7.60 -1.77 16.00
N HIS A 98 -8.77 -1.75 15.33
CA HIS A 98 -8.99 -0.93 14.14
C HIS A 98 -8.74 0.55 14.45
N GLY A 99 -8.14 1.27 13.50
CA GLY A 99 -7.84 2.69 13.69
C GLY A 99 -7.69 3.47 12.39
N PRO A 100 -7.58 4.81 12.47
CA PRO A 100 -7.39 5.65 11.30
C PRO A 100 -6.00 5.44 10.71
N ARG A 101 -5.84 5.63 9.39
CA ARG A 101 -4.54 5.52 8.69
C ARG A 101 -3.41 6.34 9.36
N THR A 102 -3.72 7.47 9.98
CA THR A 102 -2.72 8.33 10.63
C THR A 102 -2.25 7.81 11.99
N ALA A 103 -2.87 6.76 12.54
CA ALA A 103 -2.41 6.13 13.78
C ALA A 103 -1.13 5.33 13.55
N ASN A 104 -0.35 5.16 14.61
CA ASN A 104 0.86 4.33 14.58
C ASN A 104 0.52 2.83 14.55
N ILE A 105 1.53 1.99 14.31
CA ILE A 105 1.41 0.54 14.14
C ILE A 105 0.73 -0.21 15.30
N MET A 106 0.73 0.37 16.51
CA MET A 106 0.10 -0.24 17.69
C MET A 106 -1.38 0.14 17.86
N ASN A 107 -1.89 1.11 17.09
CA ASN A 107 -3.21 1.71 17.24
C ASN A 107 -4.07 1.67 15.97
N ARG A 108 -3.72 0.78 15.02
CA ARG A 108 -4.52 0.43 13.85
C ARG A 108 -4.11 -0.95 13.36
N HIS A 109 -4.96 -1.61 12.58
CA HIS A 109 -4.48 -2.75 11.80
C HIS A 109 -3.49 -2.27 10.74
N VAL A 110 -2.55 -3.15 10.35
CA VAL A 110 -1.63 -2.88 9.23
C VAL A 110 -2.42 -2.57 7.96
N GLY A 111 -3.49 -3.33 7.71
CA GLY A 111 -4.36 -3.14 6.55
C GLY A 111 -5.25 -1.90 6.57
N ASP A 112 -5.26 -1.06 7.60
CA ASP A 112 -6.24 0.04 7.73
C ASP A 112 -5.87 1.31 6.93
N LEU A 113 -6.28 1.42 5.66
CA LEU A 113 -5.88 2.54 4.78
C LEU A 113 -6.83 3.76 4.84
N GLY A 114 -7.79 3.76 5.75
CA GLY A 114 -8.72 4.86 5.97
C GLY A 114 -9.88 4.87 4.98
N ASN A 115 -10.26 6.06 4.50
CA ASN A 115 -11.40 6.22 3.60
C ASN A 115 -11.00 6.81 2.25
N LEU A 116 -11.71 6.38 1.22
CA LEU A 116 -11.73 6.95 -0.12
C LEU A 116 -13.03 7.73 -0.33
N THR A 117 -12.94 8.94 -0.86
CA THR A 117 -14.11 9.78 -1.16
C THR A 117 -14.36 9.80 -2.65
N THR A 118 -15.57 9.44 -3.05
CA THR A 118 -16.01 9.48 -4.45
C THR A 118 -16.43 10.86 -4.88
N ASP A 119 -16.22 11.17 -6.16
CA ASP A 119 -16.77 12.34 -6.81
C ASP A 119 -18.28 12.17 -7.12
N ALA A 120 -18.87 13.16 -7.79
CA ALA A 120 -20.26 13.14 -8.21
C ALA A 120 -20.60 12.04 -9.24
N ASN A 121 -19.60 11.42 -9.86
CA ASN A 121 -19.75 10.34 -10.82
C ASN A 121 -19.52 8.95 -10.20
N GLY A 122 -19.28 8.88 -8.89
CA GLY A 122 -18.96 7.61 -8.22
C GLY A 122 -17.55 7.09 -8.56
N MET A 123 -16.64 7.99 -8.92
CA MET A 123 -15.24 7.67 -9.21
C MET A 123 -14.31 8.17 -8.10
N VAL A 124 -13.20 7.46 -7.92
CA VAL A 124 -12.10 7.84 -7.02
C VAL A 124 -10.80 7.74 -7.80
N LYS A 125 -9.99 8.80 -7.76
CA LYS A 125 -8.57 8.72 -8.07
C LYS A 125 -7.82 8.48 -6.75
N VAL A 126 -7.21 7.31 -6.61
CA VAL A 126 -6.43 6.93 -5.43
C VAL A 126 -5.02 7.47 -5.60
N ASP A 127 -4.54 8.16 -4.57
CA ASP A 127 -3.17 8.66 -4.43
C ASP A 127 -2.86 8.76 -2.93
N ILE A 128 -2.31 7.70 -2.35
CA ILE A 128 -2.11 7.54 -0.91
C ILE A 128 -0.70 7.02 -0.65
N ASN A 129 -0.03 7.56 0.37
CA ASN A 129 1.19 6.98 0.93
C ASN A 129 0.89 6.37 2.29
N ASP A 130 1.35 5.15 2.54
CA ASP A 130 1.23 4.50 3.85
C ASP A 130 2.58 3.94 4.29
N SER A 131 2.97 4.24 5.52
CA SER A 131 4.28 3.88 6.08
C SER A 131 4.24 2.60 6.93
N ILE A 132 3.13 1.87 6.94
CA ILE A 132 2.94 0.66 7.77
C ILE A 132 2.86 -0.59 6.91
N ILE A 133 2.10 -0.57 5.81
CA ILE A 133 2.11 -1.68 4.85
C ILE A 133 3.49 -1.78 4.16
N GLN A 134 3.86 -2.99 3.74
CA GLN A 134 5.12 -3.28 3.03
C GLN A 134 4.87 -4.28 1.89
N LEU A 135 5.74 -4.27 0.88
CA LEU A 135 5.68 -5.14 -0.30
C LEU A 135 6.71 -6.29 -0.28
N GLY A 136 7.31 -6.59 0.87
CA GLY A 136 8.17 -7.76 1.05
C GLY A 136 9.67 -7.47 0.98
N TYR A 137 10.11 -6.39 1.61
CA TYR A 137 11.47 -6.28 2.12
C TYR A 137 11.62 -7.03 3.44
#